data_AF-A0A9W8CQK6-F1
#
_entry.id   AF-A0A9W8CQK6-F1
#
_cell.length_a   1.000
_cell.length_b   1.000
_cell.length_c   1.000
_cell.angle_alpha   90.00
_cell.angle_beta   90.00
_cell.angle_gamma   90.00
#
_symmetry.space_group_name_H-M   'P 1'
#
loop_
_entity.id
_entity.type
_entity.pdbx_description
1 polymer ?
#
loop_
_entity_poly.entity_id
_entity_poly.type
_entity_poly.pdbx_seq_one_letter_code
_entity_poly.pdbx_strand_id
1 'polypeptide(L)'
;MFAGIFGALQTASQRVAASAFTQSVLGGPQAQAVRGMAKLKTHKGTAKRWKAIAKGLYQRRQVGLRHLNRRLTPDSRRGKHSPVVCTPGQKRHLDRLLPYSQ
;
A
#
# COMPACT_ATOMS: atom_id res chain seq x y z
N MET A 1 26.94 -48.41 72.07
CA MET A 1 27.76 -48.98 70.97
C MET A 1 26.87 -49.87 70.13
N PHE A 2 26.98 -49.75 68.79
CA PHE A 2 26.26 -50.49 67.72
C PHE A 2 24.74 -50.23 67.63
N ALA A 3 24.07 -50.11 66.49
CA ALA A 3 24.36 -50.07 65.04
C ALA A 3 23.12 -49.37 64.41
N GLY A 4 23.18 -48.61 63.31
CA GLY A 4 23.22 -49.13 61.95
C GLY A 4 22.08 -48.55 61.09
N ILE A 5 22.43 -48.28 59.82
CA ILE A 5 21.65 -48.58 58.61
C ILE A 5 20.42 -47.70 58.24
N PHE A 6 20.63 -46.93 57.16
CA PHE A 6 19.76 -46.59 56.02
C PHE A 6 18.35 -46.00 56.23
N GLY A 7 18.14 -44.86 55.57
CA GLY A 7 16.80 -44.37 55.22
C GLY A 7 16.87 -43.12 54.35
N ALA A 8 16.81 -43.30 53.02
CA ALA A 8 16.68 -42.23 52.04
C ALA A 8 15.29 -41.59 52.09
N LEU A 9 15.17 -40.29 51.81
CA LEU A 9 14.41 -39.76 50.67
C LEU A 9 14.45 -38.22 50.60
N GLN A 10 14.64 -37.72 49.39
CA GLN A 10 14.53 -36.32 48.95
C GLN A 10 13.13 -35.74 49.15
N THR A 11 13.00 -34.41 49.32
CA THR A 11 11.91 -33.65 48.66
C THR A 11 12.28 -32.18 48.40
N ALA A 12 12.14 -31.81 47.13
CA ALA A 12 11.79 -30.52 46.52
C ALA A 12 12.68 -29.28 46.69
N SER A 13 13.53 -29.09 45.68
CA SER A 13 14.01 -27.79 45.21
C SER A 13 12.82 -26.94 44.73
N GLN A 14 12.55 -25.82 45.41
CA GLN A 14 11.58 -24.82 44.98
C GLN A 14 12.18 -24.03 43.80
N ARG A 15 11.72 -24.32 42.58
CA ARG A 15 11.98 -23.48 41.41
C ARG A 15 10.95 -22.36 41.37
N VAL A 16 11.43 -21.13 41.52
CA VAL A 16 10.68 -19.89 41.32
C VAL A 16 10.10 -19.89 39.89
N ALA A 17 8.78 -19.93 39.80
CA ALA A 17 8.06 -19.78 38.54
C ALA A 17 8.26 -18.34 38.03
N ALA A 18 9.12 -18.17 37.03
CA ALA A 18 9.18 -16.96 36.25
C ALA A 18 7.82 -16.75 35.56
N SER A 19 7.27 -15.56 35.75
CA SER A 19 5.99 -15.10 35.26
C SER A 19 5.83 -15.33 33.76
N ALA A 20 4.73 -16.01 33.39
CA ALA A 20 4.30 -16.20 32.02
C ALA A 20 3.96 -14.84 31.39
N PHE A 21 4.92 -14.27 30.64
CA PHE A 21 4.63 -13.25 29.64
C PHE A 21 4.12 -13.95 28.37
N THR A 22 2.86 -14.39 28.40
CA THR A 22 2.15 -14.89 27.22
C THR A 22 1.03 -13.92 26.88
N GLN A 23 1.39 -12.80 26.24
CA GLN A 23 0.40 -12.00 25.53
C GLN A 23 0.43 -12.40 24.06
N SER A 24 -0.47 -13.33 23.73
CA SER A 24 -0.90 -13.62 22.37
C SER A 24 -1.49 -12.35 21.75
N VAL A 25 -0.70 -11.60 21.01
CA VAL A 25 -1.21 -10.62 20.04
C VAL A 25 -1.68 -11.38 18.79
N LEU A 26 -2.60 -12.33 18.99
CA LEU A 26 -3.35 -12.96 17.92
C LEU A 26 -4.59 -12.12 17.69
N GLY A 27 -4.49 -11.25 16.68
CA GLY A 27 -5.63 -10.73 15.92
C GLY A 27 -6.73 -10.09 16.75
N GLY A 28 -6.65 -8.77 16.93
CA GLY A 28 -7.84 -7.97 17.21
C GLY A 28 -8.96 -8.29 16.19
N PRO A 29 -10.24 -8.08 16.55
CA PRO A 29 -11.36 -8.50 15.72
C PRO A 29 -11.20 -7.91 14.31
N GLN A 30 -10.82 -8.77 13.36
CA GLN A 30 -10.81 -8.45 11.95
C GLN A 30 -12.28 -8.24 11.60
N ALA A 31 -12.73 -6.99 11.61
CA ALA A 31 -14.06 -6.62 11.17
C ALA A 31 -14.25 -7.25 9.78
N GLN A 32 -15.06 -8.30 9.71
CA GLN A 32 -15.36 -8.95 8.45
C GLN A 32 -16.07 -7.89 7.62
N ALA A 33 -15.35 -7.33 6.64
CA ALA A 33 -15.91 -6.35 5.74
C ALA A 33 -17.09 -7.01 5.05
N VAL A 34 -18.31 -6.58 5.41
CA VAL A 34 -19.54 -7.00 4.76
C VAL A 34 -19.33 -6.71 3.27
N ARG A 35 -19.11 -7.75 2.47
CA ARG A 35 -18.96 -7.64 1.02
C ARG A 35 -20.34 -7.40 0.40
N GLY A 36 -20.96 -6.28 0.75
CA GLY A 36 -22.04 -5.71 -0.03
C GLY A 36 -21.53 -5.34 -1.42
N MET A 37 -22.45 -5.21 -2.38
CA MET A 37 -22.15 -4.93 -3.79
C MET A 37 -21.05 -3.87 -3.94
N ALA A 38 -19.86 -4.31 -4.36
CA ALA A 38 -18.67 -3.49 -4.32
C ALA A 38 -18.71 -2.47 -5.46
N LYS A 39 -18.87 -1.19 -5.14
CA LYS A 39 -18.80 -0.12 -6.14
C LYS A 39 -17.41 -0.06 -6.77
N LEU A 40 -17.35 0.11 -8.09
CA LEU A 40 -16.09 0.40 -8.78
C LEU A 40 -15.49 1.69 -8.23
N LYS A 41 -14.18 1.70 -8.03
CA LYS A 41 -13.45 2.85 -7.49
C LYS A 41 -12.61 3.48 -8.58
N THR A 42 -12.55 4.81 -8.57
CA THR A 42 -11.62 5.55 -9.42
C THR A 42 -10.18 5.26 -9.04
N HIS A 43 -9.34 4.91 -10.01
CA HIS A 43 -7.91 4.74 -9.78
C HIS A 43 -7.25 6.09 -9.45
N LYS A 44 -6.88 6.27 -8.18
CA LYS A 44 -6.42 7.57 -7.65
C LYS A 44 -5.13 8.06 -8.31
N GLY A 45 -4.21 7.17 -8.67
CA GLY A 45 -2.97 7.55 -9.37
C GLY A 45 -3.23 8.14 -10.76
N THR A 46 -4.22 7.59 -11.48
CA THR A 46 -4.61 8.07 -12.80
C THR A 46 -5.34 9.41 -12.68
N ALA A 47 -6.28 9.52 -11.74
CA ALA A 47 -7.05 10.74 -11.51
C ALA A 47 -6.18 11.96 -11.16
N LYS A 48 -5.03 11.75 -10.51
CA LYS A 48 -4.08 12.84 -10.20
C LYS A 48 -3.28 13.31 -11.43
N ARG A 49 -3.10 12.44 -12.42
CA ARG A 49 -2.20 12.68 -13.57
C ARG A 49 -2.95 13.15 -14.82
N TRP A 50 -4.18 12.67 -14.98
CA TRP A 50 -5.02 12.95 -16.13
C TRP A 50 -6.19 13.84 -15.72
N LYS A 51 -6.47 14.85 -16.53
CA LYS A 51 -7.64 15.72 -16.37
C LYS A 51 -8.62 15.43 -17.51
N ALA A 52 -9.90 15.23 -17.17
CA ALA A 52 -10.96 15.12 -18.16
C ALA A 52 -11.22 16.48 -18.82
N ILE A 53 -11.44 16.44 -20.13
CA ILE A 53 -11.78 17.59 -20.99
C ILE A 53 -13.15 17.29 -21.61
N ALA A 54 -13.79 18.32 -22.16
CA ALA A 54 -14.96 18.16 -23.02
C ALA A 54 -14.78 17.06 -24.08
N LYS A 55 -15.89 16.43 -24.47
CA LYS A 55 -15.96 15.32 -25.44
C LYS A 55 -15.36 13.98 -24.95
N GLY A 56 -15.21 13.80 -23.64
CA GLY A 56 -14.71 12.56 -23.04
C GLY A 56 -13.26 12.27 -23.40
N LEU A 57 -12.47 13.32 -23.62
CA LEU A 57 -11.02 13.22 -23.83
C LEU A 57 -10.29 13.55 -22.53
N TYR A 58 -9.03 13.14 -22.44
CA TYR A 58 -8.20 13.40 -21.28
C TYR A 58 -6.93 14.13 -21.70
N GLN A 59 -6.44 15.06 -20.87
CA GLN A 59 -5.14 15.70 -21.04
C GLN A 59 -4.19 15.34 -19.90
N ARG A 60 -2.89 15.39 -20.21
CA ARG A 60 -1.79 15.29 -19.24
C ARG A 60 -0.70 16.30 -19.54
N ARG A 61 0.20 16.50 -18.57
CA ARG A 61 1.48 17.20 -18.81
C ARG A 61 2.49 16.25 -19.45
N GLN A 62 3.40 16.79 -20.26
CA GLN A 62 4.52 16.02 -20.79
C GLN A 62 5.56 15.71 -19.71
N VAL A 63 6.39 14.71 -19.98
CA VAL A 63 7.41 14.21 -19.05
C VAL A 63 8.76 14.87 -19.35
N GLY A 64 9.67 14.89 -18.37
CA GLY A 64 11.07 15.27 -18.59
C GLY A 64 11.37 16.76 -18.48
N LEU A 65 10.60 17.49 -17.67
CA LEU A 65 10.84 18.90 -17.35
C LEU A 65 11.33 19.16 -15.92
N ARG A 66 11.47 18.11 -15.09
CA ARG A 66 11.86 18.27 -13.67
C ARG A 66 13.37 18.45 -13.49
N HIS A 67 14.18 17.69 -14.24
CA HIS A 67 15.64 17.66 -14.09
C HIS A 67 16.32 17.55 -15.47
N LEU A 68 17.62 17.85 -15.53
CA LEU A 68 18.45 17.81 -16.74
C LEU A 68 17.99 18.76 -17.87
N ASN A 69 17.27 19.83 -17.52
CA ASN A 69 16.81 20.84 -18.47
C ASN A 69 17.95 21.63 -19.13
N ARG A 70 19.16 21.64 -18.55
CA ARG A 70 20.35 22.30 -19.12
C ARG A 70 20.76 21.71 -20.48
N ARG A 71 20.48 20.43 -20.72
CA ARG A 71 20.82 19.75 -21.98
C ARG A 71 19.74 19.91 -23.06
N LEU A 72 18.57 20.43 -22.70
CA LEU A 72 17.48 20.64 -23.65
C LEU A 72 17.64 22.00 -24.31
N THR A 73 17.38 22.07 -25.62
CA THR A 73 17.27 23.33 -26.32
C THR A 73 16.09 24.14 -25.76
N PRO A 74 16.14 25.49 -25.78
CA PRO A 74 15.05 26.32 -25.31
C PRO A 74 13.71 25.99 -25.98
N ASP A 75 13.73 25.68 -27.28
CA ASP A 75 12.56 25.30 -28.06
C ASP A 75 11.95 23.97 -27.60
N SER A 76 12.77 22.90 -27.48
CA SER A 76 12.31 21.60 -26.99
C SER A 76 11.73 21.70 -25.57
N ARG A 77 12.36 22.51 -24.70
CA ARG A 77 11.86 22.77 -23.35
C ARG A 77 10.49 23.46 -23.41
N ARG A 78 10.34 24.51 -24.23
CA ARG A 78 9.07 25.23 -24.42
C ARG A 78 7.97 24.30 -24.94
N GLY A 79 8.26 23.47 -25.94
CA GLY A 79 7.32 22.50 -26.49
C GLY A 79 6.79 21.51 -25.45
N LYS A 80 7.63 21.10 -24.48
CA LYS A 80 7.23 20.20 -23.39
C LYS A 80 6.32 20.83 -22.34
N HIS A 81 6.22 22.16 -22.28
CA HIS A 81 5.30 22.82 -21.35
C HIS A 81 3.83 22.67 -21.79
N SER A 82 3.59 22.42 -23.08
CA SER A 82 2.25 22.24 -23.65
C SER A 82 1.60 20.93 -23.18
N PRO A 83 0.33 20.95 -22.73
CA PRO A 83 -0.38 19.73 -22.37
C PRO A 83 -0.63 18.86 -23.62
N VAL A 84 -0.71 17.55 -23.40
CA VAL A 84 -0.93 16.56 -24.46
C VAL A 84 -2.24 15.84 -24.22
N VAL A 85 -3.04 15.75 -25.28
CA VAL A 85 -4.30 14.99 -25.30
C VAL A 85 -4.01 13.50 -25.41
N CYS A 86 -4.88 12.68 -24.82
CA CYS A 86 -4.76 11.22 -24.87
C CYS A 86 -4.87 10.69 -26.30
N THR A 87 -4.16 9.60 -26.57
CA THR A 87 -4.36 8.84 -27.81
C THR A 87 -5.62 7.98 -27.70
N PRO A 88 -6.21 7.52 -28.82
CA PRO A 88 -7.41 6.67 -28.79
C PRO A 88 -7.23 5.38 -27.98
N GLY A 89 -6.04 4.78 -28.01
CA GLY A 89 -5.73 3.59 -27.20
C GLY A 89 -5.68 3.90 -25.70
N GLN A 90 -5.05 5.02 -25.33
CA GLN A 90 -5.02 5.47 -23.93
C GLN A 90 -6.41 5.79 -23.40
N LYS A 91 -7.26 6.41 -24.23
CA LYS A 91 -8.65 6.71 -23.87
C LYS A 91 -9.40 5.46 -23.39
N ARG A 92 -9.33 4.36 -24.15
CA ARG A 92 -10.00 3.09 -23.79
C ARG A 92 -9.59 2.57 -22.41
N HIS A 93 -8.33 2.77 -22.03
CA HIS A 93 -7.84 2.36 -20.71
C HIS A 93 -8.28 3.34 -19.62
N LEU A 94 -8.26 4.64 -19.91
CA LEU A 94 -8.68 5.68 -18.97
C LEU A 94 -10.16 5.59 -18.63
N ASP A 95 -11.02 5.30 -19.60
CA ASP A 95 -12.47 5.13 -19.38
C ASP A 95 -12.76 3.98 -18.40
N ARG A 96 -11.98 2.90 -18.45
CA ARG A 96 -12.09 1.77 -17.50
C ARG A 96 -11.57 2.13 -16.10
N LEU A 97 -10.51 2.94 -16.02
CA LEU A 97 -9.86 3.31 -14.75
C LEU A 97 -10.58 4.46 -14.02
N LEU A 98 -11.29 5.31 -14.77
CA LEU A 98 -11.92 6.53 -14.29
C LEU A 98 -13.44 6.51 -14.57
N PRO A 99 -14.20 5.59 -13.92
CA PRO A 99 -15.63 5.39 -14.20
C PRO A 99 -16.52 6.61 -13.90
N TYR A 100 -16.03 7.58 -13.13
CA TYR A 100 -16.78 8.76 -12.67
C TYR A 100 -16.18 10.09 -13.14
N SER A 101 -15.46 10.09 -14.26
CA SER A 101 -14.72 11.28 -14.72
C SER A 101 -15.39 12.07 -15.84
N GLN A 102 -16.54 11.60 -16.33
CA GLN A 102 -17.31 12.18 -17.42
C GLN A 102 -18.42 13.07 -16.84
#